data_AF-A0A937ZJK5-F1
#
_entry.id   AF-A0A937ZJK5-F1
#
_cell.length_a   1.000
_cell.length_b   1.000
_cell.length_c   1.000
_cell.angle_alpha   90.00
_cell.angle_beta   90.00
_cell.angle_gamma   90.00
#
_symmetry.space_group_name_H-M   'P 1'
#
loop_
_entity.id
_entity.type
_entity.pdbx_description
1 polymer ?
#
loop_
_entity_poly.entity_id
_entity_poly.type
_entity_poly.pdbx_seq_one_letter_code
_entity_poly.pdbx_strand_id
1 'polypeptide(L)' 'MLLAIPFPDIDPVALSLGPVALRWYALAYMAGIILGWLYLRRTAAWSPAILNREKADD' A
#
# COMPACT_ATOMS: atom_id res chain seq x y z
N MET A 1 -27.95 -18.20 21.70
CA MET A 1 -26.52 -18.50 21.43
C MET A 1 -26.07 -17.52 20.35
N LEU A 2 -25.23 -16.54 20.67
CA LEU A 2 -24.70 -15.61 19.68
C LEU A 2 -23.57 -16.31 18.91
N LEU A 3 -23.82 -16.68 17.66
CA LEU A 3 -22.77 -17.08 16.72
C LEU A 3 -22.07 -15.80 16.26
N ALA A 4 -21.13 -15.29 17.06
CA ALA A 4 -20.34 -14.11 16.76
C ALA A 4 -18.89 -14.50 16.55
N ILE A 5 -18.31 -14.11 15.42
CA ILE A 5 -16.86 -14.17 15.21
C ILE A 5 -16.28 -12.98 15.99
N PRO A 6 -15.47 -13.20 17.04
CA PRO A 6 -14.89 -12.10 17.79
C PRO A 6 -13.98 -11.27 16.89
N PHE A 7 -14.01 -9.95 17.08
CA PHE A 7 -13.06 -9.09 16.40
C PHE A 7 -11.64 -9.44 16.86
N PRO A 8 -10.68 -9.57 15.93
CA PRO A 8 -9.32 -9.95 16.30
C PRO A 8 -8.63 -8.81 17.07
N ASP A 9 -7.98 -9.16 18.17
CA ASP A 9 -7.20 -8.23 18.99
C ASP A 9 -5.80 -8.08 18.39
N ILE A 10 -5.68 -7.17 17.44
CA ILE A 10 -4.42 -6.87 16.73
C ILE A 10 -3.93 -5.51 17.19
N ASP A 11 -2.68 -5.44 17.63
CA ASP A 11 -2.04 -4.17 17.99
C ASP A 11 -2.03 -3.24 16.75
N PRO A 12 -2.62 -2.02 16.85
CA PRO A 12 -2.63 -1.08 15.74
C PRO A 12 -1.24 -0.58 15.35
N VAL A 13 -0.24 -0.69 16.25
CA VAL A 13 1.15 -0.31 16.02
C VAL A 13 1.90 -1.49 15.43
N ALA A 14 2.37 -1.34 14.20
CA ALA A 14 3.18 -2.33 13.51
C ALA A 14 4.65 -2.28 13.96
N LEU A 15 5.19 -1.08 14.24
CA LEU A 15 6.54 -0.87 14.72
C LEU A 15 6.61 0.38 15.59
N SER A 16 7.36 0.33 16.69
CA SER A 16 7.60 1.48 17.57
C SER A 16 9.08 1.86 17.55
N LEU A 17 9.36 3.13 17.28
CA LEU A 17 10.70 3.74 17.29
C LEU A 17 10.70 4.88 18.31
N GLY A 18 10.89 4.54 19.58
CA GLY A 18 10.83 5.51 20.68
C GLY A 18 9.46 6.20 20.75
N PRO A 19 9.36 7.53 20.65
CA PRO A 19 8.08 8.25 20.68
C PRO A 19 7.26 8.13 19.39
N VAL A 20 7.82 7.52 18.32
CA VAL A 20 7.16 7.42 17.01
C VAL A 20 6.59 6.01 16.82
N ALA A 21 5.27 5.92 16.63
CA ALA A 21 4.57 4.67 16.37
C ALA A 21 4.13 4.59 14.90
N LEU A 22 4.60 3.57 14.18
CA LEU A 22 4.19 3.24 12.82
C LEU A 22 3.00 2.29 12.87
N ARG A 23 1.89 2.67 12.25
CA ARG A 23 0.63 1.89 12.25
C ARG A 23 0.45 1.05 10.99
N TRP A 24 -0.32 -0.03 11.10
CA TRP A 24 -0.63 -0.92 9.97
C TRP A 24 -1.27 -0.22 8.78
N TYR A 25 -2.17 0.74 9.01
CA TYR A 25 -2.81 1.46 7.90
C TYR A 25 -1.80 2.27 7.09
N ALA A 26 -0.76 2.81 7.74
CA ALA A 26 0.27 3.60 7.05
C ALA A 26 1.08 2.71 6.11
N LEU A 27 1.44 1.51 6.58
CA LEU A 27 2.07 0.48 5.75
C LEU A 27 1.18 0.06 4.58
N ALA A 28 -0.13 -0.10 4.80
CA ALA A 28 -1.07 -0.44 3.74
C ALA A 28 -1.15 0.66 2.66
N TYR A 29 -1.17 1.94 3.05
CA TYR A 29 -1.12 3.05 2.10
C TYR A 29 0.19 3.07 1.31
N MET A 30 1.34 2.93 1.98
CA MET A 30 2.64 2.88 1.32
C MET A 30 2.71 1.73 0.31
N ALA A 31 2.28 0.53 0.72
CA ALA A 31 2.25 -0.64 -0.15
C ALA A 31 1.35 -0.40 -1.36
N GLY A 32 0.14 0.15 -1.16
CA GLY A 32 -0.79 0.47 -2.25
C GLY A 32 -0.20 1.45 -3.28
N ILE A 33 0.48 2.49 -2.80
CA ILE A 33 1.14 3.48 -3.67
C ILE A 33 2.28 2.83 -4.46
N ILE A 34 3.15 2.08 -3.80
CA ILE A 34 4.28 1.40 -4.44
C ILE A 34 3.79 0.42 -5.50
N LEU A 35 2.79 -0.40 -5.17
CA LEU A 35 2.22 -1.37 -6.11
C LEU A 35 1.53 -0.69 -7.29
N GLY A 36 0.77 0.39 -7.04
CA GLY A 36 0.13 1.19 -8.10
C GLY A 36 1.16 1.80 -9.06
N TRP A 37 2.24 2.37 -8.51
CA TRP A 37 3.33 2.93 -9.30
C TRP A 37 4.08 1.85 -10.11
N LEU A 38 4.40 0.71 -9.50
CA LEU A 38 5.02 -0.42 -10.21
C LEU A 38 4.12 -0.94 -11.34
N TYR A 39 2.81 -0.98 -11.11
CA TYR A 39 1.84 -1.38 -12.12
C TYR A 39 1.79 -0.39 -13.30
N LEU A 40 1.76 0.92 -13.01
CA LEU A 40 1.81 1.96 -14.04
C LEU A 40 3.09 1.87 -14.87
N ARG A 41 4.25 1.74 -14.22
CA ARG A 41 5.55 1.57 -14.89
C ARG A 41 5.58 0.32 -15.77
N ARG A 42 5.04 -0.79 -15.28
CA ARG A 42 4.94 -2.03 -16.06
C ARG A 42 4.03 -1.84 -17.27
N THR A 43 2.89 -1.19 -17.12
CA THR A 43 1.96 -0.92 -18.22
C THR A 43 2.56 0.02 -19.26
N ALA A 44 3.23 1.09 -18.84
CA ALA A 44 3.94 2.02 -19.73
C ALA A 44 5.02 1.31 -20.59
N ALA A 45 5.71 0.32 -20.01
CA ALA A 45 6.69 -0.48 -20.74
C ALA A 45 6.07 -1.42 -21.79
N TRP A 46 4.81 -1.86 -21.59
CA TRP A 46 4.12 -2.79 -22.48
C TRP A 46 3.32 -2.08 -23.58
N SER A 47 2.83 -0.87 -23.33
CA SER A 47 2.08 -0.06 -24.29
C SER A 47 2.60 1.38 -24.37
N PRO A 48 3.81 1.59 -24.91
CA PRO A 48 4.44 2.91 -25.01
C PRO A 48 3.66 3.91 -25.89
N ALA A 49 2.73 3.43 -26.73
CA ALA A 49 1.87 4.26 -27.55
C ALA A 49 0.76 4.99 -26.76
N ILE A 50 0.45 4.54 -25.53
CA ILE A 50 -0.64 5.11 -24.70
C ILE A 50 -0.08 5.81 -23.46
N LEU A 51 0.97 5.26 -22.83
CA LEU A 51 1.61 5.83 -21.64
C LEU A 51 3.12 5.74 -21.80
N ASN A 52 3.78 6.89 -21.96
CA ASN A 52 5.24 6.97 -22.06
C ASN A 52 5.86 7.06 -20.65
N ARG A 53 7.07 6.51 -20.45
CA ARG A 53 7.69 6.43 -19.10
C ARG A 53 7.82 7.78 -18.39
N GLU A 54 8.15 8.84 -19.14
CA GLU A 54 8.23 10.20 -18.58
C GLU A 54 6.90 10.66 -17.96
N LYS A 55 5.76 10.44 -18.66
CA LYS A 55 4.43 10.80 -18.13
C LYS A 55 3.96 9.95 -16.94
N ALA A 56 4.58 8.79 -16.72
CA ALA A 56 4.27 7.93 -15.59
C ALA A 56 5.07 8.31 -14.33
N ASP A 57 6.14 9.09 -14.51
CA ASP A 57 7.06 9.52 -13.45
C ASP A 57 6.97 11.03 -13.13
N ASP A 58 6.47 11.85 -14.06
CA ASP A 58 6.03 13.24 -13.86
C ASP A 58 4.72 13.33 -13.03
#